data_AF-A0A480AYS4-F1
#
_entry.id   AF-A0A480AYS4-F1
#
_cell.length_a   1.000
_cell.length_b   1.000
_cell.length_c   1.000
_cell.angle_alpha   90.00
_cell.angle_beta   90.00
_cell.angle_gamma   90.00
#
_symmetry.space_group_name_H-M   'P 1'
#
loop_
_entity.id
_entity.type
_entity.pdbx_description
1 polymer ?
#
loop_
_entity_poly.entity_id
_entity_poly.type
_entity_poly.pdbx_seq_one_letter_code
_entity_poly.pdbx_strand_id
1 'polypeptide(L)'
;MVLAAALVLAVPAVQAAADCLRDTREVKLGGSNDPPVRLRQYLCERDAGVRVSVQFLRLSDQVAAGLLAGRMPAALHPVLGNARVVRNPVAEEFLRLTQAHGISLSADGMGGYASLSSTTQEITSAQMAGAEIPTVTGLLAPENPPVDFPDPQALAGLTSPAAVPTGYRTISEEFIWRYMTLDDLERYADKVAEYNKLIVGPRFGNQFTGFRTGTPPREIRLYRELARGGWPSDFIVIKGRRDVAPSCGFTKWWDFSYWPREPVMDVVVVENRGQRPLAVDALLGVMGGAQRLRPTPLDAAATPQQAVTGALGTLDPGRRAIVPVRLSWLVGDGQREAFADAKTGVPSTRAYHWGPEIAVAGLSINGKPLTLEGSAASFLSMTMSSGAGSCPVLERWDTVARRWIDTGKVIDKANGADREATETRQFAGFVGRFRLIEHEAEIATIRRVGLRLVLKDGTEIDALTRVALPASARQDAQPSPVRLAMGESMELRFDLPPGVAARQVAASRLSVTGHYDRYADLLAGAQSQRSSVRLALASLRSRSDEAMAHACLGP
;
A
#
# COMPACT_ATOMS: atom_id res chain seq x y z
N MET A 1 -65.65 -17.04 -20.00
CA MET A 1 -64.21 -16.96 -19.64
C MET A 1 -63.65 -15.71 -20.30
N VAL A 2 -63.41 -14.65 -19.54
CA VAL A 2 -62.80 -13.40 -20.03
C VAL A 2 -61.39 -13.35 -19.43
N LEU A 3 -60.38 -13.44 -20.30
CA LEU A 3 -58.97 -13.36 -19.94
C LEU A 3 -58.58 -11.87 -19.88
N ALA A 4 -58.36 -11.33 -18.68
CA ALA A 4 -57.84 -9.98 -18.49
C ALA A 4 -56.32 -10.01 -18.62
N ALA A 5 -55.80 -9.49 -19.73
CA ALA A 5 -54.36 -9.27 -19.92
C ALA A 5 -53.93 -8.00 -19.16
N ALA A 6 -53.22 -8.18 -18.05
CA ALA A 6 -52.61 -7.10 -17.30
C ALA A 6 -51.37 -6.58 -18.05
N LEU A 7 -51.51 -5.43 -18.69
CA LEU A 7 -50.42 -4.70 -19.33
C LEU A 7 -49.55 -4.05 -18.23
N VAL A 8 -48.45 -4.70 -17.85
CA VAL A 8 -47.45 -4.12 -16.94
C VAL A 8 -46.62 -3.10 -17.73
N LEU A 9 -46.97 -1.82 -17.58
CA LEU A 9 -46.14 -0.71 -18.07
C LEU A 9 -44.86 -0.65 -17.21
N ALA A 10 -43.77 -1.20 -17.73
CA ALA A 10 -42.44 -1.02 -17.14
C ALA A 10 -42.02 0.44 -17.31
N VAL A 11 -42.28 1.26 -16.29
CA VAL A 11 -41.70 2.60 -16.20
C VAL A 11 -40.18 2.41 -16.07
N PRO A 12 -39.35 2.98 -16.96
CA PRO A 12 -37.91 2.92 -16.78
C PRO A 12 -37.59 3.56 -15.45
N ALA A 13 -36.99 2.79 -14.53
CA ALA A 13 -36.44 3.34 -13.31
C ALA A 13 -35.40 4.38 -13.74
N VAL A 14 -35.76 5.67 -13.63
CA VAL A 14 -34.83 6.76 -13.77
C VAL A 14 -33.81 6.53 -12.67
N GLN A 15 -32.65 5.99 -13.05
CA GLN A 15 -31.51 5.89 -12.16
C GLN A 15 -31.17 7.33 -11.80
N ALA A 16 -31.56 7.75 -10.60
CA ALA A 16 -31.12 9.01 -10.05
C ALA A 16 -29.59 9.02 -10.14
N ALA A 17 -29.04 10.02 -10.84
CA ALA A 17 -27.60 10.22 -10.88
C ALA A 17 -27.08 10.23 -9.44
N ALA A 18 -25.96 9.58 -9.17
CA ALA A 18 -25.47 9.50 -7.80
C ALA A 18 -25.25 10.89 -7.21
N ASP A 19 -25.62 11.03 -5.93
CA ASP A 19 -25.50 12.27 -5.15
C ASP A 19 -24.03 12.70 -4.91
N CYS A 20 -23.07 11.87 -5.32
CA CYS A 20 -21.66 11.98 -5.00
C CYS A 20 -20.79 11.88 -6.24
N LEU A 21 -19.96 12.89 -6.45
CA LEU A 21 -18.94 12.90 -7.49
C LEU A 21 -17.59 12.51 -6.90
N ARG A 22 -16.82 11.69 -7.63
CA ARG A 22 -15.41 11.44 -7.29
C ARG A 22 -14.62 12.73 -7.49
N ASP A 23 -13.82 13.06 -6.49
CA ASP A 23 -13.03 14.29 -6.44
C ASP A 23 -11.63 13.98 -5.88
N THR A 24 -10.71 14.93 -6.00
CA THR A 24 -9.39 14.87 -5.42
C THR A 24 -9.08 16.18 -4.71
N ARG A 25 -8.61 16.10 -3.46
CA ARG A 25 -8.11 17.27 -2.73
C ARG A 25 -6.60 17.19 -2.56
N GLU A 26 -5.97 18.35 -2.55
CA GLU A 26 -4.57 18.52 -2.24
C GLU A 26 -4.39 18.81 -0.75
N VAL A 27 -3.48 18.10 -0.10
CA VAL A 27 -3.16 18.26 1.32
C VAL A 27 -1.66 18.41 1.51
N LYS A 28 -1.24 19.49 2.17
CA LYS A 28 0.15 19.65 2.59
C LYS A 28 0.42 18.83 3.85
N LEU A 29 1.31 17.86 3.75
CA LEU A 29 1.69 16.95 4.83
C LEU A 29 3.02 17.31 5.51
N GLY A 30 3.75 18.29 4.97
CA GLY A 30 5.00 18.78 5.55
C GLY A 30 5.12 20.30 5.49
N GLY A 31 6.34 20.80 5.26
CA GLY A 31 6.63 22.22 5.24
C GLY A 31 5.84 23.00 4.19
N SER A 32 5.83 24.34 4.29
CA SER A 32 5.11 25.21 3.34
C SER A 32 5.55 25.03 1.87
N ASN A 33 6.76 24.50 1.67
CA ASN A 33 7.38 24.24 0.38
C ASN A 33 7.06 22.86 -0.19
N ASP A 34 6.35 22.03 0.56
CA ASP A 34 6.10 20.67 0.16
C ASP A 34 4.97 20.58 -0.86
N PRO A 35 5.10 19.80 -1.96
CA PRO A 35 4.02 19.60 -2.89
C PRO A 35 2.91 18.92 -2.11
N PRO A 36 1.66 19.34 -2.34
CA PRO A 36 0.55 18.71 -1.69
C PRO A 36 0.42 17.25 -2.17
N VAL A 37 0.03 16.38 -1.24
CA VAL A 37 -0.41 15.03 -1.56
C VAL A 37 -1.85 15.09 -2.04
N ARG A 38 -2.12 14.43 -3.17
CA ARG A 38 -3.46 14.32 -3.74
C ARG A 38 -4.22 13.16 -3.08
N LEU A 39 -5.30 13.46 -2.38
CA LEU A 39 -6.18 12.49 -1.73
C LEU A 39 -7.50 12.42 -2.49
N ARG A 40 -7.92 11.23 -2.91
CA ARG A 40 -9.24 11.04 -3.50
C ARG A 40 -10.30 11.06 -2.42
N GLN A 41 -11.44 11.59 -2.79
CA GLN A 41 -12.62 11.68 -1.96
C GLN A 41 -13.87 11.56 -2.82
N TYR A 42 -15.01 11.39 -2.18
CA TYR A 42 -16.29 11.75 -2.76
C TYR A 42 -16.67 13.13 -2.26
N LEU A 43 -17.07 14.01 -3.17
CA LEU A 43 -17.77 15.23 -2.83
C LEU A 43 -19.25 15.02 -3.15
N CYS A 44 -20.08 15.10 -2.13
CA CYS A 44 -21.51 14.90 -2.28
C CYS A 44 -22.25 16.17 -1.93
N GLU A 45 -23.19 16.53 -2.79
CA GLU A 45 -24.04 17.71 -2.62
C GLU A 45 -25.49 17.29 -2.75
N ARG A 46 -26.31 17.71 -1.79
CA ARG A 46 -27.73 17.38 -1.77
C ARG A 46 -28.54 18.50 -1.15
N ASP A 47 -29.70 18.82 -1.72
CA ASP A 47 -30.58 19.89 -1.25
C ASP A 47 -29.81 21.24 -1.05
N ALA A 48 -30.48 22.30 -0.60
CA ALA A 48 -29.80 23.55 -0.30
C ALA A 48 -29.00 23.45 1.02
N GLY A 49 -27.69 23.20 0.91
CA GLY A 49 -26.75 23.37 2.03
C GLY A 49 -26.17 22.11 2.64
N VAL A 50 -26.54 20.89 2.18
CA VAL A 50 -25.81 19.67 2.55
C VAL A 50 -24.66 19.48 1.58
N ARG A 51 -23.44 19.68 2.08
CA ARG A 51 -22.21 19.36 1.38
C ARG A 51 -21.35 18.51 2.30
N VAL A 52 -21.01 17.31 1.86
CA VAL A 52 -20.20 16.37 2.63
C VAL A 52 -19.07 15.85 1.76
N SER A 53 -17.89 15.68 2.34
CA SER A 53 -16.84 14.89 1.67
C SER A 53 -16.58 13.60 2.42
N VAL A 54 -16.42 12.51 1.68
CA VAL A 54 -16.14 11.18 2.21
C VAL A 54 -14.79 10.71 1.69
N GLN A 55 -13.88 10.37 2.59
CA GLN A 55 -12.56 9.84 2.25
C GLN A 55 -12.41 8.47 2.88
N PHE A 56 -11.79 7.57 2.12
CA PHE A 56 -11.34 6.29 2.62
C PHE A 56 -9.84 6.41 2.82
N LEU A 57 -9.33 6.06 3.99
CA LEU A 57 -7.90 6.11 4.29
C LEU A 57 -7.46 4.79 4.89
N ARG A 58 -6.19 4.43 4.69
CA ARG A 58 -5.59 3.28 5.36
C ARG A 58 -4.47 3.72 6.26
N LEU A 59 -4.62 3.40 7.53
CA LEU A 59 -3.66 3.79 8.55
C LEU A 59 -2.77 2.58 8.83
N SER A 60 -1.47 2.80 8.93
CA SER A 60 -0.61 1.86 9.64
C SER A 60 -1.13 1.69 11.06
N ASP A 61 -0.85 0.55 11.67
CA ASP A 61 -1.29 0.27 13.03
C ASP A 61 -0.77 1.30 14.06
N GLN A 62 0.42 1.88 13.85
CA GLN A 62 0.96 2.95 14.69
C GLN A 62 0.08 4.20 14.65
N VAL A 63 -0.30 4.65 13.45
CA VAL A 63 -1.22 5.78 13.26
C VAL A 63 -2.61 5.43 13.78
N ALA A 64 -3.09 4.21 13.54
CA ALA A 64 -4.36 3.72 14.05
C ALA A 64 -4.41 3.73 15.59
N ALA A 65 -3.35 3.27 16.25
CA ALA A 65 -3.23 3.28 17.70
C ALA A 65 -3.17 4.71 18.25
N GLY A 66 -2.37 5.59 17.64
CA GLY A 66 -2.32 7.01 18.02
C GLY A 66 -3.67 7.72 17.84
N LEU A 67 -4.36 7.46 16.72
CA LEU A 67 -5.70 7.96 16.44
C LEU A 67 -6.69 7.51 17.53
N LEU A 68 -6.74 6.22 17.84
CA LEU A 68 -7.68 5.65 18.82
C LEU A 68 -7.36 6.06 20.27
N ALA A 69 -6.09 6.36 20.55
CA ALA A 69 -5.65 6.92 21.82
C ALA A 69 -5.90 8.44 21.95
N GLY A 70 -6.37 9.11 20.89
CA GLY A 70 -6.53 10.57 20.86
C GLY A 70 -5.18 11.33 20.88
N ARG A 71 -4.11 10.69 20.40
CA ARG A 71 -2.73 11.18 20.41
C ARG A 71 -2.18 11.25 18.98
N MET A 72 -2.90 11.92 18.08
CA MET A 72 -2.42 12.06 16.71
C MET A 72 -1.24 13.04 16.62
N PRO A 73 -0.20 12.71 15.85
CA PRO A 73 0.84 13.67 15.48
C PRO A 73 0.26 14.90 14.78
N ALA A 74 0.76 16.08 15.11
CA ALA A 74 0.33 17.35 14.50
C ALA A 74 0.49 17.36 12.96
N ALA A 75 1.50 16.66 12.43
CA ALA A 75 1.72 16.49 11.00
C ALA A 75 0.53 15.84 10.25
N LEU A 76 -0.32 15.11 10.96
CA LEU A 76 -1.51 14.46 10.38
C LEU A 76 -2.77 15.31 10.48
N HIS A 77 -2.73 16.42 11.20
CA HIS A 77 -3.88 17.33 11.31
C HIS A 77 -4.36 17.87 9.95
N PRO A 78 -3.52 18.19 8.95
CA PRO A 78 -4.02 18.59 7.63
C PRO A 78 -4.89 17.51 6.95
N VAL A 79 -4.52 16.24 7.12
CA VAL A 79 -5.24 15.10 6.51
C VAL A 79 -6.46 14.72 7.34
N LEU A 80 -6.30 14.50 8.63
CA LEU A 80 -7.34 13.95 9.51
C LEU A 80 -8.16 15.04 10.21
N GLY A 81 -7.62 16.24 10.37
CA GLY A 81 -8.26 17.38 11.03
C GLY A 81 -8.48 17.15 12.52
N ASN A 82 -9.26 18.03 13.14
CA ASN A 82 -9.79 17.83 14.49
C ASN A 82 -10.99 16.87 14.43
N ALA A 83 -10.73 15.63 14.02
CA ALA A 83 -11.76 14.63 13.83
C ALA A 83 -12.15 13.96 15.14
N ARG A 84 -13.44 13.69 15.29
CA ARG A 84 -13.95 12.80 16.32
C ARG A 84 -13.85 11.36 15.83
N VAL A 85 -13.18 10.50 16.58
CA VAL A 85 -13.15 9.06 16.27
C VAL A 85 -14.41 8.39 16.82
N VAL A 86 -15.12 7.67 15.96
CA VAL A 86 -16.33 6.93 16.32
C VAL A 86 -15.93 5.52 16.73
N ARG A 87 -16.13 5.20 18.01
CA ARG A 87 -15.91 3.84 18.52
C ARG A 87 -16.96 2.89 17.97
N ASN A 88 -16.50 1.75 17.47
CA ASN A 88 -17.34 0.70 16.91
C ASN A 88 -16.63 -0.66 17.05
N PRO A 89 -17.25 -1.80 16.65
CA PRO A 89 -16.64 -3.11 16.81
C PRO A 89 -15.26 -3.28 16.15
N VAL A 90 -14.96 -2.57 15.06
CA VAL A 90 -13.65 -2.61 14.39
C VAL A 90 -12.59 -1.95 15.28
N ALA A 91 -12.90 -0.77 15.84
CA ALA A 91 -12.03 -0.05 16.76
C ALA A 91 -11.73 -0.86 18.03
N GLU A 92 -12.77 -1.47 18.60
CA GLU A 92 -12.64 -2.28 19.82
C GLU A 92 -11.81 -3.55 19.56
N GLU A 93 -11.97 -4.21 18.41
CA GLU A 93 -11.15 -5.36 18.04
C GLU A 93 -9.66 -4.98 17.85
N PHE A 94 -9.38 -3.84 17.23
CA PHE A 94 -8.01 -3.34 17.10
C PHE A 94 -7.36 -3.07 18.46
N LEU A 95 -8.09 -2.38 19.35
CA LEU A 95 -7.63 -2.11 20.71
C LEU A 95 -7.38 -3.40 21.49
N ARG A 96 -8.27 -4.39 21.35
CA ARG A 96 -8.13 -5.70 21.98
C ARG A 96 -6.86 -6.43 21.52
N LEU A 97 -6.61 -6.51 20.22
CA LEU A 97 -5.39 -7.12 19.67
C LEU A 97 -4.13 -6.38 20.13
N THR A 98 -4.17 -5.04 20.10
CA THR A 98 -3.07 -4.18 20.54
C THR A 98 -2.78 -4.33 22.03
N GLN A 99 -3.80 -4.43 22.87
CA GLN A 99 -3.63 -4.63 24.31
C GLN A 99 -3.11 -6.04 24.63
N ALA A 100 -3.60 -7.06 23.92
CA ALA A 100 -3.20 -8.45 24.16
C ALA A 100 -1.79 -8.78 23.66
N HIS A 101 -1.40 -8.23 22.50
CA HIS A 101 -0.20 -8.64 21.78
C HIS A 101 0.75 -7.51 21.46
N GLY A 102 0.29 -6.27 21.47
CA GLY A 102 1.11 -5.13 21.08
C GLY A 102 2.31 -4.92 21.99
N ILE A 103 3.26 -4.12 21.49
CA ILE A 103 4.36 -3.62 22.29
C ILE A 103 4.28 -2.10 22.38
N SER A 104 4.58 -1.56 23.56
CA SER A 104 4.82 -0.13 23.73
C SER A 104 6.09 0.23 22.99
N LEU A 105 5.98 1.09 21.99
CA LEU A 105 7.16 1.74 21.41
C LEU A 105 7.38 3.03 22.20
N SER A 106 8.51 3.12 22.90
CA SER A 106 8.99 4.40 23.42
C SER A 106 9.51 5.24 22.26
N ALA A 107 9.21 6.54 22.28
CA ALA A 107 9.81 7.49 21.35
C ALA A 107 11.34 7.37 21.33
N ASP A 108 11.98 7.21 22.48
CA ASP A 108 13.45 7.17 22.55
C ASP A 108 14.03 5.87 21.93
N GLY A 109 13.23 4.80 21.84
CA GLY A 109 13.60 3.55 21.19
C GLY A 109 13.34 3.51 19.67
N MET A 110 12.69 4.53 19.11
CA MET A 110 12.53 4.70 17.66
C MET A 110 13.64 5.59 17.11
N GLY A 111 14.89 5.22 17.37
CA GLY A 111 16.07 5.90 16.86
C GLY A 111 16.08 5.94 15.33
N GLY A 112 15.51 7.01 14.76
CA GLY A 112 15.82 7.47 13.40
C GLY A 112 14.92 7.04 12.25
N TYR A 113 13.84 6.26 12.42
CA TYR A 113 13.07 5.80 11.25
C TYR A 113 11.55 5.79 11.50
N ALA A 114 11.00 7.00 11.62
CA ALA A 114 9.56 7.21 11.53
C ALA A 114 9.27 8.16 10.37
N SER A 115 9.45 7.67 9.14
CA SER A 115 9.07 8.42 7.95
C SER A 115 7.58 8.23 7.73
N LEU A 116 6.75 9.28 7.78
CA LEU A 116 5.49 9.18 7.05
C LEU A 116 5.86 8.96 5.58
N SER A 117 5.33 7.91 4.94
CA SER A 117 5.33 7.78 3.48
C SER A 117 4.39 8.82 2.83
N SER A 118 4.64 10.09 3.16
CA SER A 118 4.62 11.23 2.26
C SER A 118 5.93 12.02 2.46
N THR A 119 7.05 11.32 2.38
CA THR A 119 8.40 11.80 1.97
C THR A 119 9.04 13.08 2.51
N THR A 120 8.51 13.87 3.45
CA THR A 120 9.25 15.09 3.90
C THR A 120 9.31 15.42 5.36
N GLN A 121 8.69 14.62 6.23
CA GLN A 121 9.08 14.64 7.62
C GLN A 121 9.21 13.21 8.08
N GLU A 122 10.43 12.84 8.48
CA GLU A 122 10.53 12.00 9.65
C GLU A 122 9.72 12.73 10.72
N ILE A 123 8.57 12.14 11.09
CA ILE A 123 8.07 12.39 12.43
C ILE A 123 9.12 11.73 13.28
N THR A 124 10.18 12.47 13.61
CA THR A 124 11.18 11.96 14.52
C THR A 124 10.42 11.52 15.76
N SER A 125 10.87 10.45 16.37
CA SER A 125 10.24 9.95 17.57
C SER A 125 10.07 11.03 18.65
N ALA A 126 10.93 12.07 18.62
CA ALA A 126 10.81 13.32 19.36
C ALA A 126 9.47 14.07 19.20
N GLN A 127 8.79 14.00 18.04
CA GLN A 127 7.45 14.59 17.84
C GLN A 127 6.32 13.72 18.39
N MET A 128 6.58 12.44 18.68
CA MET A 128 5.72 11.56 19.46
C MET A 128 6.18 11.44 20.93
N ALA A 129 7.18 12.24 21.34
CA ALA A 129 7.77 12.14 22.67
C ALA A 129 6.74 12.44 23.77
N GLY A 130 6.72 11.57 24.78
CA GLY A 130 5.88 11.69 25.98
C GLY A 130 4.74 10.68 26.09
N ALA A 131 4.52 9.84 25.08
CA ALA A 131 3.47 8.83 25.10
C ALA A 131 3.94 7.48 24.57
N GLU A 132 4.00 6.47 25.43
CA GLU A 132 4.03 5.08 24.98
C GLU A 132 2.71 4.78 24.25
N ILE A 133 2.79 4.47 22.96
CA ILE A 133 1.66 4.02 22.16
C ILE A 133 1.91 2.53 21.88
N PRO A 134 1.04 1.64 22.38
CA PRO A 134 1.15 0.23 22.04
C PRO A 134 0.75 0.03 20.58
N THR A 135 1.52 -0.75 19.84
CA THR A 135 1.29 -1.02 18.41
C THR A 135 1.40 -2.52 18.14
N VAL A 136 0.72 -2.99 17.10
CA VAL A 136 0.76 -4.41 16.69
C VAL A 136 2.03 -4.69 15.87
N THR A 137 2.58 -3.72 15.13
CA THR A 137 3.80 -3.81 14.31
C THR A 137 5.08 -3.53 15.07
N GLY A 138 5.05 -2.97 16.29
CA GLY A 138 6.26 -2.95 17.10
C GLY A 138 6.87 -4.36 17.27
N LEU A 139 6.04 -5.40 17.12
CA LEU A 139 6.44 -6.80 17.00
C LEU A 139 7.39 -7.13 15.84
N LEU A 140 7.51 -6.26 14.83
CA LEU A 140 8.29 -6.43 13.60
C LEU A 140 9.54 -5.55 13.55
N ALA A 141 9.83 -4.81 14.62
CA ALA A 141 11.04 -3.99 14.68
C ALA A 141 12.29 -4.88 14.49
N PRO A 142 13.25 -4.48 13.64
CA PRO A 142 14.45 -5.25 13.32
C PRO A 142 15.38 -5.49 14.52
N GLU A 143 15.13 -4.82 15.65
CA GLU A 143 15.93 -4.96 16.87
C GLU A 143 15.67 -6.24 17.65
N ASN A 144 14.55 -6.94 17.38
CA ASN A 144 14.43 -8.31 17.85
C ASN A 144 15.17 -9.21 16.87
N PRO A 145 16.21 -9.97 17.31
CA PRO A 145 16.91 -10.89 16.44
C PRO A 145 15.86 -11.80 15.78
N PRO A 146 16.02 -12.12 14.48
CA PRO A 146 15.09 -12.98 13.78
C PRO A 146 14.82 -14.17 14.68
N VAL A 147 13.55 -14.37 15.03
CA VAL A 147 13.17 -15.58 15.74
C VAL A 147 13.37 -16.69 14.71
N ASP A 148 14.51 -17.36 14.82
CA ASP A 148 14.84 -18.51 14.00
C ASP A 148 13.64 -19.45 14.07
N PHE A 149 13.03 -19.73 12.92
CA PHE A 149 12.05 -20.80 12.74
C PHE A 149 12.75 -21.97 12.05
N PRO A 150 13.45 -22.79 12.82
CA PRO A 150 14.15 -23.91 12.27
C PRO A 150 13.15 -25.06 12.15
N ASP A 151 12.80 -25.41 10.92
CA ASP A 151 12.14 -26.70 10.68
C ASP A 151 13.14 -27.82 11.04
N PRO A 152 12.86 -28.69 12.02
CA PRO A 152 13.77 -29.76 12.44
C PRO A 152 14.13 -30.73 11.31
N GLN A 153 13.25 -30.92 10.32
CA GLN A 153 13.54 -31.72 9.14
C GLN A 153 14.44 -30.96 8.15
N ALA A 154 14.28 -29.63 8.06
CA ALA A 154 15.18 -28.78 7.31
C ALA A 154 16.60 -28.83 7.88
N LEU A 155 16.70 -28.77 9.21
CA LEU A 155 17.92 -28.79 10.00
C LEU A 155 18.87 -29.96 9.72
N ALA A 156 18.34 -31.17 9.51
CA ALA A 156 19.15 -32.31 9.13
C ALA A 156 19.84 -32.10 7.76
N GLY A 157 19.14 -31.45 6.83
CA GLY A 157 19.66 -31.00 5.53
C GLY A 157 20.64 -29.82 5.61
N LEU A 158 20.56 -28.98 6.65
CA LEU A 158 21.45 -27.83 6.86
C LEU A 158 22.89 -28.23 7.23
N THR A 159 23.17 -29.51 7.45
CA THR A 159 24.53 -30.01 7.69
C THR A 159 25.33 -30.19 6.39
N SER A 160 24.70 -30.02 5.23
CA SER A 160 25.32 -30.08 3.91
C SER A 160 25.10 -28.78 3.13
N PRO A 161 26.14 -28.17 2.55
CA PRO A 161 26.05 -26.94 1.77
C PRO A 161 25.22 -27.05 0.47
N ALA A 162 24.83 -28.25 0.06
CA ALA A 162 24.18 -28.50 -1.23
C ALA A 162 22.69 -28.87 -1.14
N ALA A 163 22.16 -29.14 0.06
CA ALA A 163 20.78 -29.62 0.20
C ALA A 163 19.84 -28.47 0.57
N VAL A 164 18.91 -28.13 -0.34
CA VAL A 164 17.74 -27.32 -0.01
C VAL A 164 16.86 -28.17 0.90
N PRO A 165 16.52 -27.68 2.10
CA PRO A 165 15.58 -28.36 2.98
C PRO A 165 14.27 -28.80 2.33
N THR A 166 13.75 -29.96 2.74
CA THR A 166 12.40 -30.40 2.35
C THR A 166 11.37 -29.32 2.71
N GLY A 167 10.47 -29.02 1.77
CA GLY A 167 9.43 -27.99 1.95
C GLY A 167 9.88 -26.56 1.67
N TYR A 168 11.19 -26.30 1.53
CA TYR A 168 11.71 -25.02 1.06
C TYR A 168 11.88 -25.00 -0.46
N ARG A 169 11.82 -23.79 -1.00
CA ARG A 169 12.07 -23.47 -2.40
C ARG A 169 13.29 -22.58 -2.51
N THR A 170 14.11 -22.79 -3.53
CA THR A 170 15.29 -21.97 -3.82
C THR A 170 14.86 -20.66 -4.50
N ILE A 171 15.36 -19.54 -3.99
CA ILE A 171 15.33 -18.24 -4.67
C ILE A 171 16.64 -18.06 -5.45
N SER A 172 17.76 -18.31 -4.78
CA SER A 172 19.12 -18.29 -5.31
C SER A 172 20.02 -19.24 -4.50
N GLU A 173 21.31 -19.31 -4.84
CA GLU A 173 22.29 -20.10 -4.06
C GLU A 173 22.42 -19.65 -2.60
N GLU A 174 22.03 -18.40 -2.31
CA GLU A 174 22.11 -17.79 -0.99
C GLU A 174 20.77 -17.74 -0.26
N PHE A 175 19.65 -18.01 -0.94
CA PHE A 175 18.33 -17.78 -0.36
C PHE A 175 17.35 -18.91 -0.65
N ILE A 176 16.67 -19.36 0.40
CA ILE A 176 15.56 -20.31 0.36
C ILE A 176 14.34 -19.72 1.06
N TRP A 177 13.15 -20.23 0.76
CA TRP A 177 11.95 -19.80 1.45
C TRP A 177 10.87 -20.89 1.50
N ARG A 178 9.93 -20.73 2.42
CA ARG A 178 8.65 -21.45 2.45
C ARG A 178 7.60 -20.60 3.13
N TYR A 179 6.35 -21.02 3.08
CA TYR A 179 5.34 -20.44 3.96
C TYR A 179 5.37 -21.05 5.35
N MET A 180 5.03 -20.23 6.33
CA MET A 180 4.72 -20.70 7.68
C MET A 180 3.42 -21.51 7.66
N THR A 181 3.46 -22.67 8.32
CA THR A 181 2.34 -23.59 8.48
C THR A 181 1.68 -23.42 9.84
N LEU A 182 0.50 -24.00 10.03
CA LEU A 182 -0.14 -24.04 11.34
C LEU A 182 0.69 -24.83 12.36
N ASP A 183 1.34 -25.91 11.93
CA ASP A 183 2.22 -26.72 12.77
C ASP A 183 3.43 -25.92 13.30
N ASP A 184 3.98 -24.99 12.50
CA ASP A 184 5.01 -24.07 12.98
C ASP A 184 4.54 -23.23 14.17
N LEU A 185 3.30 -22.73 14.09
CA LEU A 185 2.72 -21.93 15.16
C LEU A 185 2.45 -22.80 16.39
N GLU A 186 1.77 -23.94 16.24
CA GLU A 186 1.34 -24.79 17.35
C GLU A 186 2.54 -25.38 18.11
N ARG A 187 3.55 -25.86 17.38
CA ARG A 187 4.74 -26.54 17.93
C ARG A 187 5.96 -25.64 18.06
N TYR A 188 5.78 -24.32 18.02
CA TYR A 188 6.88 -23.35 18.08
C TYR A 188 7.92 -23.67 19.17
N ALA A 189 7.50 -23.86 20.43
CA ALA A 189 8.42 -24.11 21.54
C ALA A 189 9.20 -25.43 21.38
N ASP A 190 8.53 -26.47 20.86
CA ASP A 190 9.16 -27.77 20.58
C ASP A 190 10.19 -27.65 19.47
N LYS A 191 9.85 -26.97 18.37
CA LYS A 191 10.78 -26.74 17.24
C LYS A 191 12.00 -25.94 17.68
N VAL A 192 11.81 -24.92 18.51
CA VAL A 192 12.91 -24.15 19.10
C VAL A 192 13.78 -25.02 20.01
N ALA A 193 13.16 -25.88 20.85
CA ALA A 193 13.91 -26.80 21.71
C ALA A 193 14.68 -27.86 20.90
N GLU A 194 14.08 -28.41 19.85
CA GLU A 194 14.72 -29.35 18.93
C GLU A 194 15.92 -28.71 18.21
N TYR A 195 15.78 -27.47 17.75
CA TYR A 195 16.89 -26.71 17.18
C TYR A 195 18.01 -26.46 18.17
N ASN A 196 17.67 -26.01 19.39
CA ASN A 196 18.66 -25.80 20.44
C ASN A 196 19.47 -27.06 20.72
N LYS A 197 18.85 -28.25 20.72
CA LYS A 197 19.59 -29.52 20.88
C LYS A 197 20.62 -29.74 19.77
N LEU A 198 20.34 -29.28 18.55
CA LEU A 198 21.26 -29.41 17.41
C LEU A 198 22.39 -28.39 17.45
N ILE A 199 22.10 -27.13 17.84
CA ILE A 199 23.10 -26.05 17.87
C ILE A 199 23.88 -25.95 19.18
N VAL A 200 23.40 -26.52 20.29
CA VAL A 200 24.12 -26.58 21.59
C VAL A 200 24.92 -27.90 21.72
N GLY A 201 24.88 -28.76 20.69
CA GLY A 201 25.64 -30.01 20.66
C GLY A 201 27.16 -29.80 20.70
N PRO A 202 27.96 -30.87 20.89
CA PRO A 202 29.43 -30.81 21.02
C PRO A 202 30.16 -30.05 19.91
N ARG A 203 29.51 -29.91 18.75
CA ARG A 203 29.99 -29.23 17.55
C ARG A 203 30.12 -27.72 17.68
N PHE A 204 29.36 -27.08 18.57
CA PHE A 204 29.35 -25.62 18.75
C PHE A 204 29.69 -25.18 20.20
N GLY A 205 29.85 -26.13 21.12
CA GLY A 205 30.23 -25.87 22.52
C GLY A 205 29.25 -24.94 23.26
N ASN A 206 29.72 -24.30 24.33
CA ASN A 206 28.94 -23.35 25.15
C ASN A 206 28.76 -21.97 24.46
N GLN A 207 29.02 -21.85 23.16
CA GLN A 207 29.03 -20.57 22.45
C GLN A 207 27.62 -20.08 22.07
N PHE A 208 26.64 -20.99 22.05
CA PHE A 208 25.23 -20.64 21.93
C PHE A 208 24.52 -20.92 23.24
N THR A 209 23.84 -19.90 23.77
CA THR A 209 22.92 -20.06 24.90
C THR A 209 21.58 -20.69 24.49
N GLY A 210 21.44 -21.06 23.20
CA GLY A 210 20.18 -21.47 22.59
C GLY A 210 19.16 -20.33 22.59
N PHE A 211 18.11 -20.49 21.81
CA PHE A 211 16.93 -19.64 21.90
C PHE A 211 16.17 -19.97 23.18
N ARG A 212 15.45 -19.00 23.74
CA ARG A 212 14.64 -19.28 24.93
C ARG A 212 13.48 -20.20 24.54
N THR A 213 13.45 -21.43 25.07
CA THR A 213 12.37 -22.43 24.87
C THR A 213 11.13 -22.16 25.73
N GLY A 214 10.99 -20.94 26.26
CA GLY A 214 9.93 -20.56 27.20
C GLY A 214 8.65 -20.12 26.51
N THR A 215 7.96 -19.15 27.11
CA THR A 215 6.76 -18.55 26.53
C THR A 215 7.03 -18.06 25.10
N PRO A 216 6.22 -18.48 24.09
CA PRO A 216 6.37 -18.01 22.72
C PRO A 216 6.41 -16.48 22.67
N PRO A 217 7.20 -15.88 21.77
CA PRO A 217 7.20 -14.44 21.54
C PRO A 217 5.79 -13.90 21.29
N ARG A 218 5.57 -12.62 21.62
CA ARG A 218 4.21 -12.02 21.62
C ARG A 218 3.54 -12.15 20.25
N GLU A 219 4.33 -11.98 19.21
CA GLU A 219 3.94 -12.10 17.81
C GLU A 219 3.55 -13.52 17.42
N ILE A 220 4.23 -14.54 17.94
CA ILE A 220 3.81 -15.93 17.74
C ILE A 220 2.46 -16.18 18.43
N ARG A 221 2.22 -15.56 19.59
CA ARG A 221 0.91 -15.64 20.26
C ARG A 221 -0.18 -14.91 19.46
N LEU A 222 0.13 -13.77 18.86
CA LEU A 222 -0.77 -13.08 17.93
C LEU A 222 -1.12 -13.98 16.74
N TYR A 223 -0.13 -14.58 16.07
CA TYR A 223 -0.39 -15.43 14.90
C TYR A 223 -1.18 -16.69 15.25
N ARG A 224 -0.92 -17.30 16.42
CA ARG A 224 -1.76 -18.37 16.96
C ARG A 224 -3.21 -17.94 17.16
N GLU A 225 -3.44 -16.70 17.62
CA GLU A 225 -4.78 -16.16 17.75
C GLU A 225 -5.43 -15.96 16.37
N LEU A 226 -4.71 -15.36 15.42
CA LEU A 226 -5.19 -15.16 14.05
C LEU A 226 -5.49 -16.48 13.31
N ALA A 227 -4.86 -17.57 13.73
CA ALA A 227 -5.04 -18.91 13.16
C ALA A 227 -6.29 -19.65 13.67
N ARG A 228 -6.95 -19.19 14.74
CA ARG A 228 -8.08 -19.92 15.40
C ARG A 228 -9.24 -20.29 14.48
N GLY A 229 -9.47 -19.50 13.42
CA GLY A 229 -10.53 -19.73 12.45
C GLY A 229 -10.06 -20.26 11.09
N GLY A 230 -8.82 -20.74 11.03
CA GLY A 230 -8.13 -21.20 9.82
C GLY A 230 -6.88 -20.37 9.53
N TRP A 231 -5.81 -21.05 9.12
CA TRP A 231 -4.54 -20.44 8.76
C TRP A 231 -4.37 -20.40 7.24
N PRO A 232 -4.26 -19.20 6.61
CA PRO A 232 -3.94 -19.13 5.20
C PRO A 232 -2.51 -19.61 4.97
N SER A 233 -2.34 -20.59 4.08
CA SER A 233 -1.05 -21.22 3.78
C SER A 233 -0.03 -20.28 3.13
N ASP A 234 -0.42 -19.04 2.81
CA ASP A 234 0.38 -17.99 2.19
C ASP A 234 0.49 -16.73 3.07
N PHE A 235 0.15 -16.81 4.37
CA PHE A 235 0.04 -15.64 5.24
C PHE A 235 1.41 -15.05 5.65
N ILE A 236 2.36 -15.90 6.10
CA ILE A 236 3.71 -15.51 6.52
C ILE A 236 4.74 -16.29 5.71
N VAL A 237 5.78 -15.60 5.25
CA VAL A 237 6.94 -16.22 4.58
C VAL A 237 8.04 -16.47 5.61
N ILE A 238 8.68 -17.62 5.55
CA ILE A 238 9.92 -17.93 6.26
C ILE A 238 11.03 -17.96 5.21
N LYS A 239 12.06 -17.13 5.40
CA LYS A 239 13.21 -16.98 4.50
C LYS A 239 14.47 -17.48 5.21
N GLY A 240 15.17 -18.42 4.57
CA GLY A 240 16.51 -18.83 4.96
C GLY A 240 17.54 -18.09 4.11
N ARG A 241 18.56 -17.51 4.73
CA ARG A 241 19.74 -16.95 4.08
C ARG A 241 20.95 -17.83 4.38
N ARG A 242 21.72 -18.17 3.37
CA ARG A 242 22.96 -18.91 3.51
C ARG A 242 24.03 -17.99 4.08
N ASP A 243 24.71 -18.41 5.15
CA ASP A 243 25.92 -17.73 5.59
C ASP A 243 27.10 -18.22 4.74
N VAL A 244 27.48 -17.43 3.75
CA VAL A 244 28.57 -17.75 2.81
C VAL A 244 29.94 -17.27 3.30
N ALA A 245 29.97 -16.47 4.38
CA ALA A 245 31.20 -15.92 4.93
C ALA A 245 31.17 -16.11 6.44
N PRO A 246 31.73 -17.21 6.98
CA PRO A 246 31.74 -17.48 8.41
C PRO A 246 32.45 -16.32 9.13
N SER A 247 31.70 -15.34 9.62
CA SER A 247 32.25 -14.30 10.47
C SER A 247 32.71 -15.00 11.75
N CYS A 248 34.01 -14.92 12.05
CA CYS A 248 34.63 -15.50 13.24
C CYS A 248 34.83 -17.04 13.24
N GLY A 249 34.93 -17.69 12.07
CA GLY A 249 35.29 -19.12 11.99
C GLY A 249 34.13 -20.09 12.28
N PHE A 250 32.90 -19.59 12.28
CA PHE A 250 31.68 -20.36 12.52
C PHE A 250 30.91 -20.57 11.23
N THR A 251 30.60 -21.82 10.86
CA THR A 251 29.75 -22.09 9.70
C THR A 251 28.32 -22.37 10.14
N LYS A 252 27.52 -21.33 10.38
CA LYS A 252 26.05 -21.48 10.39
C LYS A 252 25.60 -21.54 8.94
N TRP A 253 25.33 -22.70 8.37
CA TRP A 253 25.01 -22.75 6.93
C TRP A 253 23.78 -21.92 6.54
N TRP A 254 22.84 -21.70 7.45
CA TRP A 254 21.61 -20.93 7.20
C TRP A 254 21.16 -20.12 8.42
N ASP A 255 20.62 -18.93 8.16
CA ASP A 255 19.96 -18.00 9.09
C ASP A 255 18.49 -17.84 8.68
N PHE A 256 17.53 -17.97 9.61
CA PHE A 256 16.11 -17.97 9.27
C PHE A 256 15.37 -16.77 9.86
N SER A 257 14.69 -16.04 8.99
CA SER A 257 13.77 -14.96 9.38
C SER A 257 12.36 -15.29 8.88
N TYR A 258 11.34 -14.69 9.49
CA TYR A 258 9.98 -14.72 8.94
C TYR A 258 9.48 -13.30 8.71
N TRP A 259 8.69 -13.16 7.65
CA TRP A 259 8.29 -11.90 7.04
C TRP A 259 6.77 -11.90 7.05
N PRO A 260 6.17 -11.40 8.15
CA PRO A 260 4.74 -11.40 8.31
C PRO A 260 4.12 -10.18 7.66
N ARG A 261 2.82 -10.29 7.38
CA ARG A 261 2.03 -9.18 6.89
C ARG A 261 1.84 -8.10 7.95
N GLU A 262 1.90 -6.85 7.51
CA GLU A 262 1.70 -5.67 8.33
C GLU A 262 0.20 -5.44 8.58
N PRO A 263 -0.23 -5.33 9.85
CA PRO A 263 -1.58 -4.91 10.18
C PRO A 263 -1.78 -3.44 9.82
N VAL A 264 -2.93 -3.16 9.23
CA VAL A 264 -3.39 -1.82 8.86
C VAL A 264 -4.87 -1.69 9.22
N MET A 265 -5.31 -0.47 9.45
CA MET A 265 -6.71 -0.15 9.72
C MET A 265 -7.25 0.76 8.63
N ASP A 266 -8.28 0.30 7.92
CA ASP A 266 -9.04 1.15 7.01
C ASP A 266 -10.05 1.98 7.80
N VAL A 267 -10.14 3.26 7.46
CA VAL A 267 -11.07 4.20 8.07
C VAL A 267 -11.83 4.98 7.01
N VAL A 268 -13.03 5.43 7.37
CA VAL A 268 -13.79 6.41 6.60
C VAL A 268 -13.78 7.75 7.34
N VAL A 269 -13.39 8.81 6.65
CA VAL A 269 -13.43 10.18 7.14
C VAL A 269 -14.61 10.88 6.47
N VAL A 270 -15.55 11.36 7.29
CA VAL A 270 -16.70 12.15 6.85
C VAL A 270 -16.48 13.58 7.32
N GLU A 271 -16.46 14.55 6.39
CA GLU A 271 -16.32 15.97 6.70
C GLU A 271 -17.56 16.74 6.26
N ASN A 272 -18.09 17.59 7.15
CA ASN A 272 -19.10 18.57 6.78
C ASN A 272 -18.44 19.73 6.03
N ARG A 273 -18.69 19.83 4.71
CA ARG A 273 -18.21 20.91 3.83
C ARG A 273 -19.26 22.01 3.63
N GLY A 274 -20.42 21.88 4.28
CA GLY A 274 -21.50 22.85 4.26
C GLY A 274 -21.27 24.01 5.22
N GLN A 275 -22.25 24.92 5.27
CA GLN A 275 -22.24 26.11 6.12
C GLN A 275 -23.11 25.95 7.38
N ARG A 276 -23.77 24.80 7.54
CA ARG A 276 -24.67 24.50 8.67
C ARG A 276 -24.28 23.16 9.30
N PRO A 277 -24.57 22.96 10.60
CA PRO A 277 -24.40 21.66 11.23
C PRO A 277 -25.14 20.56 10.47
N LEU A 278 -24.54 19.37 10.38
CA LEU A 278 -25.03 18.24 9.60
C LEU A 278 -25.21 17.02 10.49
N ALA A 279 -26.42 16.46 10.60
CA ALA A 279 -26.62 15.20 11.30
C ALA A 279 -26.26 14.04 10.37
N VAL A 280 -25.27 13.23 10.78
CA VAL A 280 -24.86 12.03 10.07
C VAL A 280 -25.33 10.82 10.88
N ASP A 281 -26.43 10.21 10.45
CA ASP A 281 -27.16 9.23 11.24
C ASP A 281 -26.52 7.84 11.20
N ALA A 282 -25.87 7.48 10.09
CA ALA A 282 -25.20 6.19 9.95
C ALA A 282 -24.29 6.16 8.72
N LEU A 283 -23.33 5.23 8.73
CA LEU A 283 -22.83 4.65 7.49
C LEU A 283 -23.86 3.65 6.95
N LEU A 284 -24.04 3.63 5.63
CA LEU A 284 -24.87 2.63 4.94
C LEU A 284 -23.96 1.60 4.29
N GLY A 285 -24.34 0.33 4.36
CA GLY A 285 -23.55 -0.75 3.79
C GLY A 285 -23.91 -2.12 4.33
N VAL A 286 -22.90 -2.99 4.40
CA VAL A 286 -23.01 -4.33 5.00
C VAL A 286 -21.99 -4.45 6.12
N MET A 287 -22.45 -4.85 7.31
CA MET A 287 -21.58 -5.28 8.39
C MET A 287 -21.35 -6.78 8.24
N GLY A 288 -20.09 -7.18 8.31
CA GLY A 288 -19.72 -8.57 8.28
C GLY A 288 -18.47 -8.82 9.10
N GLY A 289 -17.85 -9.94 8.79
CA GLY A 289 -16.62 -10.36 9.40
C GLY A 289 -16.78 -11.56 10.32
N ALA A 290 -15.63 -12.10 10.67
CA ALA A 290 -15.48 -13.32 11.45
C ALA A 290 -14.13 -13.25 12.18
N GLN A 291 -14.00 -14.00 13.27
CA GLN A 291 -12.74 -14.18 13.99
C GLN A 291 -11.84 -15.18 13.26
N ARG A 292 -11.53 -14.88 11.99
CA ARG A 292 -10.66 -15.64 11.09
C ARG A 292 -10.08 -14.74 10.01
N LEU A 293 -8.86 -15.06 9.56
CA LEU A 293 -8.24 -14.43 8.40
C LEU A 293 -9.04 -14.79 7.13
N ARG A 294 -9.48 -13.77 6.41
CA ARG A 294 -10.24 -13.93 5.15
C ARG A 294 -9.47 -13.28 4.01
N PRO A 295 -9.32 -13.95 2.86
CA PRO A 295 -8.78 -13.28 1.69
C PRO A 295 -9.68 -12.10 1.32
N THR A 296 -9.09 -10.97 0.92
CA THR A 296 -9.85 -9.83 0.40
C THR A 296 -10.68 -10.29 -0.79
N PRO A 297 -12.02 -10.24 -0.74
CA PRO A 297 -12.85 -10.61 -1.87
C PRO A 297 -12.58 -9.62 -3.00
N LEU A 298 -12.40 -10.13 -4.22
CA LEU A 298 -11.90 -9.34 -5.33
C LEU A 298 -12.79 -8.14 -5.68
N ASP A 299 -14.13 -8.24 -5.61
CA ASP A 299 -15.02 -7.14 -6.02
C ASP A 299 -16.46 -7.29 -5.47
N ALA A 300 -16.61 -7.61 -4.17
CA ALA A 300 -17.96 -7.72 -3.61
C ALA A 300 -18.59 -6.32 -3.45
N ALA A 301 -19.34 -5.87 -4.46
CA ALA A 301 -20.14 -4.66 -4.37
C ALA A 301 -21.17 -4.81 -3.24
N ALA A 302 -21.05 -3.98 -2.20
CA ALA A 302 -22.03 -3.91 -1.15
C ALA A 302 -23.31 -3.26 -1.69
N THR A 303 -24.48 -3.82 -1.36
CA THR A 303 -25.76 -3.18 -1.69
C THR A 303 -26.07 -2.10 -0.64
N PRO A 304 -26.24 -0.82 -1.03
CA PRO A 304 -26.42 0.29 -0.11
C PRO A 304 -27.84 0.32 0.47
N GLN A 305 -28.15 -0.46 1.50
CA GLN A 305 -29.52 -0.46 2.05
C GLN A 305 -29.64 -0.53 3.58
N GLN A 306 -28.60 -0.94 4.31
CA GLN A 306 -28.70 -1.08 5.77
C GLN A 306 -27.77 -0.12 6.50
N ALA A 307 -28.29 0.55 7.53
CA ALA A 307 -27.48 1.28 8.49
C ALA A 307 -26.59 0.28 9.25
N VAL A 308 -25.27 0.47 9.17
CA VAL A 308 -24.26 -0.44 9.74
C VAL A 308 -23.50 0.17 10.91
N THR A 309 -23.75 1.44 11.22
CA THR A 309 -23.22 2.08 12.43
C THR A 309 -24.35 2.76 13.18
N GLY A 310 -24.14 3.03 14.47
CA GLY A 310 -24.94 4.01 15.17
C GLY A 310 -24.72 5.43 14.63
N ALA A 311 -25.47 6.39 15.20
CA ALA A 311 -25.35 7.81 14.90
C ALA A 311 -23.90 8.30 14.97
N LEU A 312 -23.38 8.80 13.84
CA LEU A 312 -22.11 9.52 13.80
C LEU A 312 -22.25 10.94 14.34
N GLY A 313 -23.45 11.34 14.78
CA GLY A 313 -23.78 12.58 15.45
C GLY A 313 -23.87 13.79 14.51
N THR A 314 -23.94 14.98 15.12
CA THR A 314 -23.94 16.25 14.39
C THR A 314 -22.51 16.71 14.16
N LEU A 315 -22.18 17.04 12.91
CA LEU A 315 -20.91 17.64 12.50
C LEU A 315 -21.12 19.13 12.21
N ASP A 316 -20.48 20.01 12.98
CA ASP A 316 -20.43 21.43 12.63
C ASP A 316 -19.67 21.66 11.30
N PRO A 317 -19.83 22.81 10.63
CA PRO A 317 -19.05 23.16 9.45
C PRO A 317 -17.54 22.95 9.65
N GLY A 318 -16.90 22.22 8.73
CA GLY A 318 -15.48 21.87 8.76
C GLY A 318 -15.10 20.78 9.77
N ARG A 319 -16.04 20.27 10.58
CA ARG A 319 -15.78 19.14 11.48
C ARG A 319 -15.78 17.82 10.76
N ARG A 320 -14.99 16.88 11.30
CA ARG A 320 -14.76 15.55 10.76
C ARG A 320 -15.17 14.47 11.76
N ALA A 321 -15.69 13.36 11.25
CA ALA A 321 -15.79 12.09 11.95
C ALA A 321 -14.90 11.05 11.27
N ILE A 322 -14.19 10.24 12.05
CA ILE A 322 -13.42 9.09 11.56
C ILE A 322 -14.06 7.83 12.09
N VAL A 323 -14.38 6.89 11.19
CA VAL A 323 -15.00 5.62 11.52
C VAL A 323 -14.07 4.50 11.06
N PRO A 324 -13.49 3.69 11.97
CA PRO A 324 -12.79 2.47 11.60
C PRO A 324 -13.72 1.49 10.89
N VAL A 325 -13.32 0.96 9.74
CA VAL A 325 -14.20 0.09 8.93
C VAL A 325 -13.62 -1.30 8.68
N ARG A 326 -12.30 -1.49 8.77
CA ARG A 326 -11.69 -2.79 8.53
C ARG A 326 -10.31 -2.91 9.16
N LEU A 327 -9.97 -4.11 9.60
CA LEU A 327 -8.59 -4.51 9.91
C LEU A 327 -8.08 -5.41 8.79
N SER A 328 -6.92 -5.06 8.24
CA SER A 328 -6.29 -5.79 7.14
C SER A 328 -4.84 -6.12 7.46
N TRP A 329 -4.32 -7.16 6.83
CA TRP A 329 -2.93 -7.60 6.90
C TRP A 329 -2.38 -7.64 5.48
N LEU A 330 -1.38 -6.79 5.20
CA LEU A 330 -0.82 -6.57 3.87
C LEU A 330 0.64 -7.00 3.81
N VAL A 331 1.16 -7.31 2.62
CA VAL A 331 2.62 -7.35 2.46
C VAL A 331 3.13 -5.92 2.56
N GLY A 332 4.05 -5.65 3.49
CA GLY A 332 4.74 -4.36 3.56
C GLY A 332 5.56 -4.11 2.30
N ASP A 333 5.73 -2.85 1.90
CA ASP A 333 6.42 -2.53 0.64
C ASP A 333 7.87 -3.06 0.62
N GLY A 334 8.60 -2.94 1.73
CA GLY A 334 9.94 -3.52 1.89
C GLY A 334 9.98 -5.05 1.89
N GLN A 335 8.83 -5.71 2.07
CA GLN A 335 8.72 -7.17 2.04
C GLN A 335 8.27 -7.70 0.67
N ARG A 336 7.78 -6.84 -0.22
CA ARG A 336 7.24 -7.26 -1.52
C ARG A 336 8.25 -8.06 -2.33
N GLU A 337 9.54 -7.72 -2.29
CA GLU A 337 10.58 -8.46 -2.99
C GLU A 337 10.68 -9.91 -2.48
N ALA A 338 10.70 -10.13 -1.17
CA ALA A 338 10.67 -11.49 -0.62
C ALA A 338 9.37 -12.23 -0.94
N PHE A 339 8.27 -11.50 -1.16
CA PHE A 339 7.01 -12.05 -1.67
C PHE A 339 6.96 -12.13 -3.21
N ALA A 340 7.89 -11.55 -3.96
CA ALA A 340 7.87 -11.49 -5.44
C ALA A 340 8.93 -12.42 -6.06
N ASP A 341 10.05 -12.63 -5.38
CA ASP A 341 11.22 -13.36 -5.87
C ASP A 341 11.01 -14.86 -6.07
N ALA A 342 9.84 -15.42 -5.72
CA ALA A 342 9.53 -16.79 -6.09
C ALA A 342 9.07 -16.91 -7.56
N LYS A 343 10.06 -16.98 -8.45
CA LYS A 343 9.93 -17.12 -9.92
C LYS A 343 9.18 -18.37 -10.42
N THR A 344 8.54 -19.16 -9.56
CA THR A 344 7.74 -20.35 -9.95
C THR A 344 6.31 -20.38 -9.35
N GLY A 345 5.89 -19.30 -8.70
CA GLY A 345 4.56 -19.14 -8.14
C GLY A 345 4.59 -18.04 -7.10
N VAL A 346 4.24 -16.83 -7.52
CA VAL A 346 4.35 -15.59 -6.74
C VAL A 346 3.74 -15.77 -5.35
N PRO A 347 4.48 -15.49 -4.27
CA PRO A 347 3.88 -15.44 -2.97
C PRO A 347 2.75 -14.42 -2.98
N SER A 348 1.56 -14.92 -2.73
CA SER A 348 0.32 -14.16 -2.81
C SER A 348 0.49 -12.80 -2.12
N THR A 349 0.48 -11.69 -2.87
CA THR A 349 0.39 -10.33 -2.30
C THR A 349 -1.00 -10.04 -1.72
N ARG A 350 -1.84 -11.06 -1.69
CA ARG A 350 -3.22 -11.01 -1.23
C ARG A 350 -3.29 -10.48 0.19
N ALA A 351 -4.07 -9.41 0.32
CA ALA A 351 -4.45 -8.86 1.60
C ALA A 351 -5.44 -9.79 2.32
N TYR A 352 -5.29 -9.88 3.63
CA TYR A 352 -6.20 -10.63 4.51
C TYR A 352 -6.96 -9.68 5.43
N HIS A 353 -8.22 -9.96 5.71
CA HIS A 353 -9.04 -9.22 6.67
C HIS A 353 -9.29 -10.09 7.91
N TRP A 354 -9.38 -9.46 9.08
CA TRP A 354 -9.75 -10.14 10.31
C TRP A 354 -10.69 -9.32 11.18
N GLY A 355 -11.50 -10.04 11.96
CA GLY A 355 -12.48 -9.44 12.85
C GLY A 355 -13.67 -8.82 12.11
N PRO A 356 -14.38 -7.89 12.78
CA PRO A 356 -15.48 -7.12 12.21
C PRO A 356 -15.05 -6.29 10.99
N GLU A 357 -15.97 -6.08 10.06
CA GLU A 357 -15.76 -5.33 8.84
C GLU A 357 -17.04 -4.59 8.43
N ILE A 358 -16.88 -3.37 7.92
CA ILE A 358 -17.95 -2.54 7.39
C ILE A 358 -17.63 -2.26 5.91
N ALA A 359 -18.42 -2.83 5.01
CA ALA A 359 -18.37 -2.49 3.59
C ALA A 359 -19.28 -1.29 3.34
N VAL A 360 -18.69 -0.09 3.31
CA VAL A 360 -19.42 1.18 3.18
C VAL A 360 -19.85 1.41 1.74
N ALA A 361 -21.14 1.65 1.54
CA ALA A 361 -21.75 1.95 0.25
C ALA A 361 -22.44 3.33 0.24
N GLY A 362 -22.60 3.97 1.40
CA GLY A 362 -23.30 5.24 1.53
C GLY A 362 -23.26 5.84 2.92
N LEU A 363 -23.99 6.94 3.09
CA LEU A 363 -24.25 7.62 4.37
C LEU A 363 -25.75 7.86 4.52
N SER A 364 -26.25 7.87 5.75
CA SER A 364 -27.53 8.53 6.07
C SER A 364 -27.24 9.91 6.62
N ILE A 365 -27.85 10.93 6.03
CA ILE A 365 -27.68 12.32 6.41
C ILE A 365 -29.05 12.95 6.59
N ASN A 366 -29.33 13.46 7.80
CA ASN A 366 -30.64 14.01 8.17
C ASN A 366 -31.82 13.08 7.81
N GLY A 367 -31.66 11.77 8.09
CA GLY A 367 -32.64 10.71 7.81
C GLY A 367 -32.75 10.28 6.35
N LYS A 368 -31.90 10.81 5.47
CA LYS A 368 -31.95 10.56 4.02
C LYS A 368 -30.70 9.81 3.54
N PRO A 369 -30.85 8.74 2.73
CA PRO A 369 -29.72 7.97 2.24
C PRO A 369 -28.99 8.71 1.12
N LEU A 370 -27.67 8.62 1.13
CA LEU A 370 -26.73 9.18 0.16
C LEU A 370 -25.79 8.05 -0.28
N THR A 371 -25.75 7.79 -1.59
CA THR A 371 -25.03 6.62 -2.15
C THR A 371 -23.67 7.03 -2.71
N LEU A 372 -22.63 6.23 -2.46
CA LEU A 372 -21.29 6.41 -3.01
C LEU A 372 -21.14 5.53 -4.26
N GLU A 373 -20.65 6.09 -5.37
CA GLU A 373 -20.42 5.30 -6.60
C GLU A 373 -19.14 4.44 -6.50
N GLY A 374 -19.34 3.18 -6.15
CA GLY A 374 -18.27 2.19 -6.01
C GLY A 374 -17.39 2.45 -4.78
N SER A 375 -16.21 1.84 -4.76
CA SER A 375 -15.20 2.10 -3.74
C SER A 375 -14.11 3.03 -4.29
N ALA A 376 -14.20 4.34 -4.05
CA ALA A 376 -13.05 5.24 -4.19
C ALA A 376 -12.20 5.10 -2.94
N ALA A 377 -11.62 3.92 -2.77
CA ALA A 377 -10.58 3.73 -1.78
C ALA A 377 -9.37 4.58 -2.21
N SER A 378 -9.17 5.71 -1.55
CA SER A 378 -7.84 6.30 -1.47
C SER A 378 -7.02 5.41 -0.55
N PHE A 379 -6.17 4.59 -1.13
CA PHE A 379 -5.14 3.93 -0.35
C PHE A 379 -4.02 4.95 -0.13
N LEU A 380 -4.22 5.91 0.78
CA LEU A 380 -3.09 6.61 1.34
C LEU A 380 -2.45 5.67 2.35
N SER A 381 -1.44 4.92 1.92
CA SER A 381 -0.62 4.14 2.84
C SER A 381 0.24 5.12 3.63
N MET A 382 -0.18 5.45 4.85
CA MET A 382 0.69 6.13 5.78
C MET A 382 1.57 5.10 6.48
N THR A 383 2.41 4.45 5.68
CA THR A 383 3.41 3.49 6.15
C THR A 383 4.70 4.20 6.52
N MET A 384 5.41 3.65 7.51
CA MET A 384 6.79 4.02 7.79
C MET A 384 7.71 3.03 7.10
N SER A 385 8.06 3.29 5.84
CA SER A 385 8.94 2.40 5.08
C SER A 385 10.19 3.11 4.59
N SER A 386 11.36 2.57 4.95
CA SER A 386 12.65 2.96 4.40
C SER A 386 12.89 2.26 3.07
N GLY A 387 12.94 3.08 2.01
CA GLY A 387 13.37 2.85 0.64
C GLY A 387 13.77 1.44 0.15
N ALA A 388 13.07 1.01 -0.90
CA ALA A 388 13.67 0.39 -2.09
C ALA A 388 12.78 0.73 -3.31
N GLY A 389 13.42 0.97 -4.47
CA GLY A 389 12.89 1.36 -5.80
C GLY A 389 11.36 1.42 -5.97
N SER A 390 10.86 2.54 -6.47
CA SER A 390 9.43 2.86 -6.45
C SER A 390 8.99 3.20 -7.87
N CYS A 391 7.89 2.64 -8.37
CA CYS A 391 7.54 2.67 -9.79
C CYS A 391 6.12 2.25 -10.11
N PRO A 392 5.57 2.68 -11.27
CA PRO A 392 4.28 2.19 -11.71
C PRO A 392 4.34 0.67 -11.96
N VAL A 393 3.27 -0.01 -11.56
CA VAL A 393 3.08 -1.44 -11.82
C VAL A 393 2.41 -1.61 -13.17
N LEU A 394 2.89 -2.59 -13.92
CA LEU A 394 2.31 -3.02 -15.19
C LEU A 394 1.39 -4.21 -14.95
N GLU A 395 0.12 -4.09 -15.32
CA GLU A 395 -0.82 -5.20 -15.39
C GLU A 395 -1.12 -5.56 -16.86
N ARG A 396 -1.31 -6.85 -17.14
CA ARG A 396 -1.85 -7.33 -18.42
C ARG A 396 -3.26 -7.90 -18.25
N TRP A 397 -4.10 -7.73 -19.25
CA TRP A 397 -5.41 -8.38 -19.26
C TRP A 397 -5.28 -9.84 -19.67
N ASP A 398 -5.77 -10.76 -18.85
CA ASP A 398 -5.94 -12.16 -19.21
C ASP A 398 -7.32 -12.37 -19.82
N THR A 399 -7.36 -12.74 -21.10
CA THR A 399 -8.61 -12.91 -21.84
C THR A 399 -9.39 -14.15 -21.40
N VAL A 400 -8.70 -15.21 -20.93
CA VAL A 400 -9.32 -16.47 -20.50
C VAL A 400 -9.90 -16.29 -19.10
N ALA A 401 -9.08 -15.80 -18.16
CA ALA A 401 -9.50 -15.57 -16.78
C ALA A 401 -10.33 -14.29 -16.60
N ARG A 402 -10.44 -13.45 -17.64
CA ARG A 402 -11.17 -12.16 -17.64
C ARG A 402 -10.78 -11.26 -16.46
N ARG A 403 -9.49 -11.14 -16.20
CA ARG A 403 -8.96 -10.34 -15.08
C ARG A 403 -7.63 -9.70 -15.42
N TRP A 404 -7.26 -8.68 -14.66
CA TRP A 404 -5.92 -8.12 -14.68
C TRP A 404 -4.95 -9.05 -13.95
N ILE A 405 -3.75 -9.18 -14.50
CA ILE A 405 -2.63 -9.91 -13.91
C ILE A 405 -1.48 -8.93 -13.75
N ASP A 406 -1.06 -8.72 -12.51
CA ASP A 406 0.14 -7.97 -12.15
C ASP A 406 1.39 -8.65 -12.76
N THR A 407 2.21 -7.86 -13.46
CA THR A 407 3.45 -8.31 -14.11
C THR A 407 4.70 -7.68 -13.48
N GLY A 408 4.54 -6.96 -12.38
CA GLY A 408 5.58 -6.27 -11.62
C GLY A 408 5.74 -4.79 -11.99
N LYS A 409 6.72 -4.16 -11.35
CA LYS A 409 7.13 -2.78 -11.60
C LYS A 409 7.71 -2.64 -13.01
N VAL A 410 7.50 -1.47 -13.61
CA VAL A 410 8.14 -1.03 -14.85
C VAL A 410 8.80 0.32 -14.59
N ILE A 411 9.89 0.62 -15.30
CA ILE A 411 10.74 1.81 -15.12
C ILE A 411 11.40 1.93 -13.73
N ASP A 412 11.58 0.81 -13.00
CA ASP A 412 11.94 0.67 -11.54
C ASP A 412 13.12 1.52 -11.02
N LYS A 413 13.96 2.04 -11.91
CA LYS A 413 15.17 2.81 -11.57
C LYS A 413 15.19 4.21 -12.15
N ALA A 414 14.11 4.63 -12.78
CA ALA A 414 13.96 5.93 -13.42
C ALA A 414 13.50 7.02 -12.44
N ASN A 415 14.17 7.13 -11.28
CA ASN A 415 13.85 8.16 -10.29
C ASN A 415 14.38 9.53 -10.75
N GLY A 416 13.49 10.46 -11.09
CA GLY A 416 13.81 11.77 -11.60
C GLY A 416 13.85 11.82 -13.13
N ALA A 417 13.51 12.98 -13.69
CA ALA A 417 13.55 13.23 -15.13
C ALA A 417 14.93 13.02 -15.77
N ASP A 418 16.02 13.22 -15.03
CA ASP A 418 17.40 12.97 -15.45
C ASP A 418 17.73 11.46 -15.57
N ARG A 419 16.88 10.60 -14.99
CA ARG A 419 16.99 9.14 -15.06
C ARG A 419 15.89 8.50 -15.89
N GLU A 420 15.20 9.26 -16.74
CA GLU A 420 14.19 8.71 -17.67
C GLU A 420 14.75 7.47 -18.39
N ALA A 421 14.02 6.37 -18.27
CA ALA A 421 14.42 5.08 -18.80
C ALA A 421 13.34 4.49 -19.69
N THR A 422 13.74 3.57 -20.56
CA THR A 422 12.81 2.70 -21.28
C THR A 422 12.98 1.29 -20.78
N GLU A 423 11.90 0.70 -20.29
CA GLU A 423 11.86 -0.69 -19.91
C GLU A 423 10.99 -1.48 -20.88
N THR A 424 11.43 -2.67 -21.27
CA THR A 424 10.70 -3.54 -22.19
C THR A 424 10.36 -4.87 -21.54
N ARG A 425 9.08 -5.26 -21.61
CA ARG A 425 8.55 -6.54 -21.10
C ARG A 425 8.07 -7.39 -22.26
N GLN A 426 8.41 -8.67 -22.27
CA GLN A 426 7.99 -9.63 -23.29
C GLN A 426 6.95 -10.60 -22.74
N PHE A 427 5.90 -10.83 -23.50
CA PHE A 427 4.80 -11.74 -23.20
C PHE A 427 4.65 -12.76 -24.32
N ALA A 428 4.28 -14.00 -23.99
CA ALA A 428 4.00 -15.03 -24.99
C ALA A 428 2.65 -14.79 -25.68
N GLY A 429 2.61 -14.98 -27.00
CA GLY A 429 1.43 -14.73 -27.82
C GLY A 429 1.07 -13.24 -27.93
N PHE A 430 -0.14 -12.95 -28.40
CA PHE A 430 -0.66 -11.59 -28.48
C PHE A 430 -1.27 -11.14 -27.15
N VAL A 431 -0.76 -10.03 -26.61
CA VAL A 431 -1.36 -9.30 -25.48
C VAL A 431 -1.63 -7.87 -25.92
N GLY A 432 -2.90 -7.52 -26.13
CA GLY A 432 -3.32 -6.21 -26.64
C GLY A 432 -3.87 -5.23 -25.60
N ARG A 433 -3.92 -5.62 -24.32
CA ARG A 433 -4.50 -4.79 -23.25
C ARG A 433 -3.61 -4.78 -22.02
N PHE A 434 -3.20 -3.58 -21.63
CA PHE A 434 -2.36 -3.33 -20.47
C PHE A 434 -2.96 -2.23 -19.60
N ARG A 435 -2.54 -2.20 -18.35
CA ARG A 435 -2.80 -1.09 -17.42
C ARG A 435 -1.51 -0.72 -16.74
N LEU A 436 -1.17 0.57 -16.72
CA LEU A 436 -0.16 1.11 -15.83
C LEU A 436 -0.86 1.75 -14.65
N ILE A 437 -0.46 1.41 -13.44
CA ILE A 437 -1.04 1.93 -12.21
C ILE A 437 0.08 2.37 -11.27
N GLU A 438 -0.01 3.59 -10.76
CA GLU A 438 0.89 4.04 -9.70
C GLU A 438 0.35 3.52 -8.36
N HIS A 439 1.13 2.73 -7.64
CA HIS A 439 0.71 2.19 -6.34
C HIS A 439 1.32 2.94 -5.17
N GLU A 440 2.42 3.64 -5.40
CA GLU A 440 3.23 4.26 -4.37
C GLU A 440 3.00 5.77 -4.37
N ALA A 441 3.39 6.43 -3.29
CA ALA A 441 3.28 7.88 -3.16
C ALA A 441 4.35 8.54 -4.05
N GLU A 442 4.12 8.53 -5.35
CA GLU A 442 4.96 9.11 -6.38
C GLU A 442 4.11 9.70 -7.52
N ILE A 443 4.77 10.36 -8.46
CA ILE A 443 4.18 10.76 -9.73
C ILE A 443 4.97 10.11 -10.86
N ALA A 444 4.40 9.08 -11.48
CA ALA A 444 4.96 8.48 -12.68
C ALA A 444 4.63 9.35 -13.90
N THR A 445 5.66 9.83 -14.59
CA THR A 445 5.54 10.57 -15.85
C THR A 445 5.81 9.61 -17.00
N ILE A 446 4.73 9.15 -17.64
CA ILE A 446 4.77 8.26 -18.79
C ILE A 446 4.84 9.07 -20.08
N ARG A 447 6.01 9.05 -20.72
CA ARG A 447 6.27 9.82 -21.93
C ARG A 447 5.90 9.07 -23.20
N ARG A 448 6.14 7.75 -23.23
CA ARG A 448 5.89 6.91 -24.40
C ARG A 448 5.50 5.51 -23.98
N VAL A 449 4.57 4.93 -24.71
CA VAL A 449 4.28 3.50 -24.65
C VAL A 449 4.17 2.95 -26.06
N GLY A 450 4.85 1.84 -26.34
CA GLY A 450 4.79 1.15 -27.62
C GLY A 450 4.67 -0.36 -27.43
N LEU A 451 4.00 -1.03 -28.36
CA LEU A 451 3.91 -2.49 -28.39
C LEU A 451 4.46 -2.99 -29.71
N ARG A 452 5.49 -3.82 -29.65
CA ARG A 452 6.03 -4.53 -30.81
C ARG A 452 5.62 -6.00 -30.77
N LEU A 453 5.11 -6.50 -31.87
CA LEU A 453 4.71 -7.89 -32.05
C LEU A 453 5.83 -8.64 -32.75
N VAL A 454 6.22 -9.78 -32.20
CA VAL A 454 7.12 -10.75 -32.84
C VAL A 454 6.24 -11.87 -33.39
N LEU A 455 6.23 -12.06 -34.70
CA LEU A 455 5.49 -13.12 -35.35
C LEU A 455 6.25 -14.45 -35.29
N LYS A 456 5.56 -15.56 -35.55
CA LYS A 456 6.14 -16.92 -35.54
C LYS A 456 7.21 -17.14 -36.61
N ASP A 457 7.21 -16.34 -37.67
CA ASP A 457 8.25 -16.35 -38.71
C ASP A 457 9.46 -15.46 -38.35
N GLY A 458 9.46 -14.82 -37.17
CA GLY A 458 10.51 -13.93 -36.70
C GLY A 458 10.32 -12.46 -37.10
N THR A 459 9.32 -12.13 -37.93
CA THR A 459 9.03 -10.75 -38.33
C THR A 459 8.60 -9.92 -37.13
N GLU A 460 9.09 -8.68 -37.03
CA GLU A 460 8.69 -7.73 -36.00
C GLU A 460 7.81 -6.62 -36.58
N ILE A 461 6.67 -6.33 -35.94
CA ILE A 461 5.71 -5.31 -36.40
C ILE A 461 5.25 -4.48 -35.22
N ASP A 462 5.25 -3.15 -35.33
CA ASP A 462 4.70 -2.27 -34.30
C ASP A 462 3.16 -2.28 -34.35
N ALA A 463 2.51 -2.47 -33.20
CA ALA A 463 1.05 -2.44 -33.08
C ALA A 463 0.55 -1.00 -32.88
N LEU A 464 -0.63 -0.71 -33.41
CA LEU A 464 -1.24 0.62 -33.28
C LEU A 464 -1.84 0.79 -31.87
N THR A 465 -1.33 1.77 -31.14
CA THR A 465 -1.83 2.11 -29.81
C THR A 465 -3.13 2.90 -29.91
N ARG A 466 -4.20 2.40 -29.29
CA ARG A 466 -5.36 3.18 -28.88
C ARG A 466 -5.25 3.45 -27.39
N VAL A 467 -4.64 4.58 -27.02
CA VAL A 467 -4.68 5.01 -25.63
C VAL A 467 -6.10 5.51 -25.35
N ALA A 468 -6.80 4.86 -24.43
CA ALA A 468 -8.02 5.42 -23.87
C ALA A 468 -7.61 6.51 -22.88
N LEU A 469 -7.12 7.65 -23.39
CA LEU A 469 -6.83 8.80 -22.55
C LEU A 469 -8.16 9.34 -21.98
N PRO A 470 -8.19 9.78 -20.71
CA PRO A 470 -9.31 10.55 -20.20
C PRO A 470 -9.57 11.74 -21.14
N ALA A 471 -10.85 12.10 -21.32
CA ALA A 471 -11.30 13.04 -22.34
C ALA A 471 -10.59 14.41 -22.31
N SER A 472 -9.97 14.77 -21.18
CA SER A 472 -9.20 16.00 -20.98
C SER A 472 -7.84 16.06 -21.68
N ALA A 473 -7.30 14.96 -22.22
CA ALA A 473 -5.95 14.91 -22.80
C ALA A 473 -5.91 14.80 -24.34
N ARG A 474 -6.99 15.17 -25.05
CA ARG A 474 -7.14 14.93 -26.51
C ARG A 474 -6.77 16.09 -27.45
N GLN A 475 -6.20 17.19 -26.96
CA GLN A 475 -5.89 18.35 -27.80
C GLN A 475 -4.38 18.62 -27.84
N ASP A 476 -3.72 18.08 -28.87
CA ASP A 476 -2.55 18.62 -29.59
C ASP A 476 -1.59 17.52 -30.11
N ALA A 477 -0.92 17.81 -31.23
CA ALA A 477 -0.24 16.86 -32.12
C ALA A 477 1.03 16.18 -31.57
N GLN A 478 1.34 16.37 -30.29
CA GLN A 478 2.22 15.48 -29.53
C GLN A 478 1.50 15.08 -28.25
N PRO A 479 1.38 13.77 -27.93
CA PRO A 479 0.79 13.37 -26.68
C PRO A 479 1.64 13.91 -25.54
N SER A 480 1.09 14.86 -24.79
CA SER A 480 1.68 15.33 -23.55
C SER A 480 2.00 14.13 -22.64
N PRO A 481 3.13 14.14 -21.90
CA PRO A 481 3.43 13.09 -20.95
C PRO A 481 2.24 12.88 -20.00
N VAL A 482 1.86 11.63 -19.80
CA VAL A 482 0.78 11.30 -18.87
C VAL A 482 1.37 11.17 -17.49
N ARG A 483 0.85 11.95 -16.54
CA ARG A 483 1.24 11.86 -15.14
C ARG A 483 0.25 10.99 -14.40
N LEU A 484 0.74 9.95 -13.73
CA LEU A 484 -0.04 9.06 -12.87
C LEU A 484 0.39 9.34 -11.43
N ALA A 485 -0.50 9.92 -10.64
CA ALA A 485 -0.32 9.98 -9.19
C ALA A 485 -0.76 8.66 -8.54
N MET A 486 -0.37 8.43 -7.28
CA MET A 486 -0.80 7.27 -6.49
C MET A 486 -2.28 6.89 -6.66
N GLY A 487 -2.50 5.62 -6.99
CA GLY A 487 -3.78 4.99 -7.29
C GLY A 487 -4.35 5.33 -8.67
N GLU A 488 -3.81 6.30 -9.40
CA GLU A 488 -4.20 6.61 -10.78
C GLU A 488 -3.66 5.52 -11.71
N SER A 489 -4.42 5.26 -12.77
CA SER A 489 -4.05 4.29 -13.77
C SER A 489 -4.40 4.77 -15.15
N MET A 490 -3.67 4.27 -16.15
CA MET A 490 -4.02 4.39 -17.55
C MET A 490 -4.23 3.00 -18.14
N GLU A 491 -5.30 2.84 -18.91
CA GLU A 491 -5.50 1.64 -19.72
C GLU A 491 -4.99 1.85 -21.14
N LEU A 492 -4.17 0.91 -21.58
CA LEU A 492 -3.55 0.88 -22.89
C LEU A 492 -4.21 -0.24 -23.70
N ARG A 493 -4.65 0.08 -24.91
CA ARG A 493 -5.20 -0.90 -25.85
C ARG A 493 -4.42 -0.85 -27.14
N PHE A 494 -4.10 -2.00 -27.68
CA PHE A 494 -3.37 -2.16 -28.93
C PHE A 494 -4.16 -3.09 -29.83
N ASP A 495 -4.38 -2.65 -31.06
CA ASP A 495 -5.02 -3.48 -32.08
C ASP A 495 -3.96 -4.19 -32.91
N LEU A 496 -4.28 -5.39 -33.38
CA LEU A 496 -3.46 -6.09 -34.35
C LEU A 496 -3.46 -5.30 -35.68
N PRO A 497 -2.30 -5.16 -36.35
CA PRO A 497 -2.25 -4.62 -37.70
C PRO A 497 -3.15 -5.42 -38.66
N PRO A 498 -3.72 -4.77 -39.70
CA PRO A 498 -4.51 -5.47 -40.72
C PRO A 498 -3.75 -6.67 -41.30
N GLY A 499 -4.41 -7.82 -41.39
CA GLY A 499 -3.82 -9.05 -41.94
C GLY A 499 -3.01 -9.90 -40.95
N VAL A 500 -2.77 -9.42 -39.72
CA VAL A 500 -2.08 -10.19 -38.67
C VAL A 500 -3.11 -10.84 -37.74
N ALA A 501 -3.19 -12.16 -37.72
CA ALA A 501 -4.01 -12.91 -36.78
C ALA A 501 -3.28 -13.13 -35.44
N ALA A 502 -3.99 -13.09 -34.32
CA ALA A 502 -3.41 -13.28 -32.98
C ALA A 502 -2.59 -14.58 -32.87
N ARG A 503 -3.02 -15.65 -33.54
CA ARG A 503 -2.32 -16.96 -33.57
C ARG A 503 -0.97 -16.95 -34.29
N GLN A 504 -0.69 -15.91 -35.08
CA GLN A 504 0.59 -15.72 -35.77
C GLN A 504 1.60 -14.98 -34.89
N VAL A 505 1.16 -14.33 -33.82
CA VAL A 505 2.04 -13.64 -32.86
C VAL A 505 2.69 -14.67 -31.95
N ALA A 506 4.02 -14.76 -31.99
CA ALA A 506 4.82 -15.54 -31.06
C ALA A 506 4.99 -14.81 -29.73
N ALA A 507 5.22 -13.49 -29.76
CA ALA A 507 5.37 -12.68 -28.57
C ALA A 507 4.90 -11.22 -28.75
N SER A 508 4.54 -10.58 -27.65
CA SER A 508 4.25 -9.16 -27.53
C SER A 508 5.31 -8.50 -26.64
N ARG A 509 6.02 -7.49 -27.14
CA ARG A 509 7.04 -6.71 -26.43
C ARG A 509 6.51 -5.30 -26.14
N LEU A 510 6.11 -5.05 -24.91
CA LEU A 510 5.66 -3.73 -24.46
C LEU A 510 6.86 -2.93 -23.98
N SER A 511 7.08 -1.74 -24.54
CA SER A 511 8.08 -0.79 -24.09
C SER A 511 7.40 0.41 -23.44
N VAL A 512 7.82 0.75 -22.23
CA VAL A 512 7.34 1.92 -21.48
C VAL A 512 8.53 2.84 -21.25
N THR A 513 8.42 4.08 -21.71
CA THR A 513 9.40 5.14 -21.49
C THR A 513 8.83 6.17 -20.55
N GLY A 514 9.56 6.46 -19.48
CA GLY A 514 9.18 7.48 -18.51
C GLY A 514 10.17 7.56 -17.36
N HIS A 515 9.79 8.35 -16.38
CA HIS A 515 10.42 8.41 -15.08
C HIS A 515 9.31 8.48 -14.02
N TYR A 516 9.70 8.33 -12.78
CA TYR A 516 8.87 8.66 -11.64
C TYR A 516 9.63 9.69 -10.82
N ASP A 517 8.91 10.63 -10.24
CA ASP A 517 9.49 11.48 -9.24
C ASP A 517 8.93 11.06 -7.89
N ARG A 518 9.82 10.72 -6.96
CA ARG A 518 9.42 10.63 -5.56
C ARG A 518 8.86 11.97 -5.16
N TYR A 519 7.80 11.99 -4.35
CA TYR A 519 7.39 13.26 -3.75
C TYR A 519 8.60 13.91 -3.04
N ALA A 520 9.50 13.12 -2.41
CA ALA A 520 10.78 13.55 -1.79
C ALA A 520 11.73 14.35 -2.70
N ASP A 521 11.80 14.00 -3.98
CA ASP A 521 12.77 14.60 -4.90
C ASP A 521 12.18 15.82 -5.60
N LEU A 522 10.88 15.80 -5.93
CA LEU A 522 10.12 17.01 -6.28
C LEU A 522 10.25 18.09 -5.20
N LEU A 523 10.39 17.62 -3.97
CA LEU A 523 10.53 18.39 -2.75
C LEU A 523 11.90 19.03 -2.57
N ALA A 524 12.96 18.24 -2.66
CA ALA A 524 14.32 18.72 -2.56
C ALA A 524 14.70 19.65 -3.73
N GLY A 525 14.24 19.32 -4.96
CA GLY A 525 14.49 20.12 -6.15
C GLY A 525 13.89 21.54 -6.06
N ALA A 526 12.68 21.66 -5.49
CA ALA A 526 12.04 22.96 -5.27
C ALA A 526 12.77 23.85 -4.24
N GLN A 527 13.49 23.25 -3.28
CA GLN A 527 14.32 23.99 -2.33
C GLN A 527 15.67 24.44 -2.95
N SER A 528 16.33 23.57 -3.71
CA SER A 528 17.63 23.85 -4.34
C SER A 528 17.55 25.00 -5.37
N GLN A 529 16.53 24.99 -6.23
CA GLN A 529 16.31 26.07 -7.22
C GLN A 529 16.12 27.45 -6.56
N ARG A 530 15.58 27.48 -5.32
CA ARG A 530 15.39 28.72 -4.56
C ARG A 530 16.68 29.22 -3.93
N SER A 531 17.54 28.34 -3.45
CA SER A 531 18.86 28.71 -2.92
C SER A 531 19.73 29.33 -4.01
N SER A 532 19.70 28.77 -5.23
CA SER A 532 20.41 29.36 -6.38
C SER A 532 19.84 30.72 -6.79
N VAL A 533 18.52 30.91 -6.77
CA VAL A 533 17.91 32.22 -7.07
C VAL A 533 18.19 33.25 -5.96
N ARG A 534 18.18 32.85 -4.69
CA ARG A 534 18.53 33.74 -3.56
C ARG A 534 20.01 34.14 -3.58
N LEU A 535 20.92 33.21 -3.90
CA LEU A 535 22.35 33.50 -4.07
C LEU A 535 22.60 34.39 -5.29
N ALA A 536 21.91 34.16 -6.41
CA ALA A 536 21.98 35.03 -7.58
C ALA A 536 21.46 36.45 -7.26
N LEU A 537 20.35 36.58 -6.53
CA LEU A 537 19.81 37.88 -6.11
C LEU A 537 20.69 38.58 -5.06
N ALA A 538 21.32 37.85 -4.15
CA ALA A 538 22.29 38.40 -3.19
C ALA A 538 23.57 38.87 -3.90
N SER A 539 24.05 38.12 -4.89
CA SER A 539 25.17 38.52 -5.76
C SER A 539 24.85 39.74 -6.63
N LEU A 540 23.60 39.91 -7.07
CA LEU A 540 23.18 41.10 -7.80
C LEU A 540 23.10 42.33 -6.87
N ARG A 541 22.69 42.15 -5.61
CA ARG A 541 22.69 43.22 -4.59
C ARG A 541 24.11 43.62 -4.16
N SER A 542 25.02 42.67 -3.99
CA SER A 542 26.41 43.02 -3.64
C SER A 542 27.10 43.82 -4.75
N ARG A 543 26.79 43.51 -6.03
CA ARG A 543 27.31 44.27 -7.17
C ARG A 543 26.67 45.65 -7.31
N SER A 544 25.39 45.83 -6.93
CA SER A 544 24.79 47.17 -6.89
C SER A 544 25.37 48.03 -5.76
N ASP A 545 25.69 47.41 -4.62
CA ASP A 545 26.28 48.12 -3.48
C ASP A 545 27.75 48.50 -3.74
N GLU A 546 28.53 47.66 -4.44
CA GLU A 546 29.88 48.01 -4.93
C GLU A 546 29.85 49.09 -6.02
N ALA A 547 28.87 49.05 -6.93
CA ALA A 547 28.71 50.09 -7.96
C ALA A 547 28.28 51.44 -7.35
N MET A 548 27.48 51.44 -6.28
CA MET A 548 27.15 52.65 -5.53
C MET A 548 28.32 53.16 -4.67
N ALA A 549 29.14 52.27 -4.09
CA ALA A 549 30.31 52.67 -3.32
C ALA A 549 31.39 53.35 -4.19
N HIS A 550 31.53 52.95 -5.45
CA HIS A 550 32.45 53.59 -6.40
C HIS A 550 31.96 54.93 -6.97
N ALA A 551 30.65 55.23 -6.88
CA ALA A 551 30.10 56.51 -7.33
C ALA A 551 30.22 57.65 -6.29
N CYS A 552 30.58 57.34 -5.05
CA CYS A 552 30.74 58.32 -3.97
C CYS A 552 32.20 58.76 -3.72
N LEU A 553 33.13 58.35 -4.58
CA LEU A 553 34.53 58.75 -4.50
C LEU A 553 34.93 59.48 -5.79
N GLY A 554 34.55 60.75 -5.85
CA GLY A 554 35.34 61.77 -6.55
C GLY A 554 34.51 62.91 -7.16
N PRO A 555 35.11 64.10 -7.33
CA PRO A 555 36.43 64.55 -6.86
C PRO A 555 36.43 65.21 -5.47
#